data_AF-A0A2R5FC69-F1
#
_entry.id   AF-A0A2R5FC69-F1
#
_cell.length_a   1.000
_cell.length_b   1.000
_cell.length_c   1.000
_cell.angle_alpha   90.00
_cell.angle_beta   90.00
_cell.angle_gamma   90.00
#
_symmetry.space_group_name_H-M   'P 1'
#
loop_
_entity.id
_entity.type
_entity.pdbx_description
1 polymer ?
#
loop_
_entity_poly.entity_id
_entity_poly.type
_entity_poly.pdbx_seq_one_letter_code
_entity_poly.pdbx_strand_id
1 'polypeptide(L)'
;MKKFAFFAAVLAASLSAQAQPAFTGTDYSGVYDCTGNDAHEGKYTGTVTLKLNKTQSTGKYGAYDFKLEVPGFGVYPGEAAAEGDKLAIHFGLNQPNSQDHGTGIATIKKNKQGKLAFTKYYYEPEYKGGNYGTEACVKK
;
A
#
# COMPACT_ATOMS: atom_id res chain seq x y z
N MET A 1 63.93 -15.17 33.42
CA MET A 1 62.65 -15.70 32.91
C MET A 1 61.56 -14.67 33.16
N LYS A 2 61.11 -13.95 32.14
CA LYS A 2 59.99 -12.98 32.23
C LYS A 2 58.87 -13.50 31.34
N LYS A 3 57.76 -13.95 31.92
CA LYS A 3 56.55 -14.29 31.16
C LYS A 3 55.60 -13.10 31.25
N PHE A 4 55.45 -12.38 30.14
CA PHE A 4 54.43 -11.35 29.97
C PHE A 4 53.07 -12.03 29.80
N ALA A 5 52.13 -11.70 30.68
CA ALA A 5 50.73 -12.06 30.52
C ALA A 5 50.07 -11.04 29.59
N PHE A 6 49.59 -11.49 28.43
CA PHE A 6 48.77 -10.67 27.53
C PHE A 6 47.29 -10.84 27.94
N PHE A 7 46.70 -9.78 28.48
CA PHE A 7 45.25 -9.67 28.68
C PHE A 7 44.62 -9.17 27.37
N ALA A 8 43.88 -10.04 26.67
CA ALA A 8 43.06 -9.64 25.54
C ALA A 8 41.69 -9.15 26.05
N ALA A 9 41.49 -7.84 26.08
CA ALA A 9 40.18 -7.24 26.37
C ALA A 9 39.31 -7.30 25.12
N VAL A 10 38.30 -8.19 25.11
CA VAL A 10 37.27 -8.24 24.07
C VAL A 10 36.31 -7.08 24.29
N LEU A 11 36.35 -6.06 23.43
CA LEU A 11 35.33 -5.01 23.38
C LEU A 11 34.04 -5.61 22.82
N ALA A 12 33.09 -5.92 23.70
CA ALA A 12 31.71 -6.18 23.32
C ALA A 12 31.03 -4.83 22.98
N ALA A 13 31.02 -4.45 21.71
CA ALA A 13 30.21 -3.34 21.23
C ALA A 13 28.74 -3.77 21.22
N SER A 14 28.01 -3.41 22.29
CA SER A 14 26.56 -3.55 22.35
C SER A 14 25.94 -2.64 21.30
N LEU A 15 25.57 -3.18 20.13
CA LEU A 15 24.73 -2.49 19.17
C LEU A 15 23.34 -2.35 19.78
N SER A 16 23.05 -1.18 20.36
CA SER A 16 21.70 -0.83 20.78
C SER A 16 20.80 -0.82 19.54
N ALA A 17 19.94 -1.82 19.39
CA ALA A 17 18.91 -1.84 18.37
C ALA A 17 17.94 -0.69 18.64
N GLN A 18 18.06 0.41 17.88
CA GLN A 18 17.14 1.54 17.96
C GLN A 18 15.77 1.10 17.42
N ALA A 19 14.73 1.22 18.23
CA ALA A 19 13.37 0.93 17.80
C ALA A 19 12.98 1.81 16.61
N GLN A 20 12.26 1.25 15.64
CA GLN A 20 11.70 2.02 14.53
C GLN A 20 10.80 3.13 15.08
N PRO A 21 10.87 4.36 14.52
CA PRO A 21 9.97 5.44 14.91
C PRO A 21 8.50 5.00 14.78
N ALA A 22 7.68 5.32 15.78
CA ALA A 22 6.24 5.09 15.68
C ALA A 22 5.66 5.83 14.47
N PHE A 23 4.60 5.28 13.88
CA PHE A 23 3.87 5.94 12.80
C PHE A 23 3.23 7.25 13.28
N THR A 24 3.46 8.33 12.54
CA THR A 24 2.96 9.69 12.81
C THR A 24 2.16 10.26 11.65
N GLY A 25 1.98 9.50 10.56
CA GLY A 25 1.17 9.89 9.41
C GLY A 25 -0.34 9.84 9.67
N THR A 26 -1.12 10.26 8.68
CA THR A 26 -2.58 10.14 8.74
C THR A 26 -2.99 8.70 8.45
N ASP A 27 -3.88 8.14 9.29
CA ASP A 27 -4.47 6.83 9.07
C ASP A 27 -5.60 6.91 8.03
N TYR A 28 -5.37 6.30 6.87
CA TYR A 28 -6.33 6.22 5.76
C TYR A 28 -7.14 4.92 5.74
N SER A 29 -7.09 4.12 6.80
CA SER A 29 -7.87 2.88 6.90
C SER A 29 -9.36 3.14 6.71
N GLY A 30 -10.06 2.21 6.08
CA GLY A 30 -11.50 2.29 5.88
C GLY A 30 -11.97 1.51 4.66
N VAL A 31 -13.29 1.56 4.46
CA VAL A 31 -13.96 1.01 3.29
C VAL A 31 -14.43 2.17 2.42
N TYR A 32 -14.18 2.07 1.13
CA TYR A 32 -14.42 3.11 0.15
C TYR A 32 -15.31 2.55 -0.97
N ASP A 33 -16.34 3.30 -1.34
CA ASP A 33 -17.11 3.06 -2.56
C ASP A 33 -16.39 3.70 -3.73
N CYS A 34 -16.20 2.94 -4.80
CA CYS A 34 -15.41 3.34 -5.95
C CYS A 34 -16.19 3.23 -7.25
N THR A 35 -15.95 4.18 -8.15
CA THR A 35 -16.31 4.09 -9.57
C THR A 35 -15.04 4.11 -10.39
N GLY A 36 -14.89 3.16 -11.30
CA GLY A 36 -13.73 3.04 -12.16
C GLY A 36 -14.06 3.13 -13.65
N ASN A 37 -13.04 3.42 -14.45
CA ASN A 37 -13.08 3.32 -15.90
C ASN A 37 -11.78 2.68 -16.38
N ASP A 38 -11.91 1.45 -16.85
CA ASP A 38 -10.85 0.60 -17.39
C ASP A 38 -10.76 0.77 -18.92
N ALA A 39 -9.55 0.72 -19.48
CA ALA A 39 -9.36 0.92 -20.91
C ALA A 39 -9.86 -0.26 -21.78
N HIS A 40 -9.91 -1.48 -21.24
CA HIS A 40 -10.44 -2.67 -21.94
C HIS A 40 -11.86 -3.03 -21.51
N GLU A 41 -12.20 -2.84 -20.25
CA GLU A 41 -13.48 -3.28 -19.65
C GLU A 41 -14.51 -2.15 -19.51
N GLY A 42 -14.09 -0.89 -19.66
CA GLY A 42 -14.96 0.27 -19.53
C GLY A 42 -15.34 0.58 -18.08
N LYS A 43 -16.57 1.08 -17.86
CA LYS A 43 -17.00 1.57 -16.55
C LYS A 43 -17.35 0.42 -15.60
N TYR A 44 -16.87 0.51 -14.37
CA TYR A 44 -17.21 -0.44 -13.30
C TYR A 44 -17.43 0.25 -11.96
N THR A 45 -17.99 -0.49 -11.00
CA THR A 45 -18.04 -0.10 -9.59
C THR A 45 -17.23 -1.07 -8.76
N GLY A 46 -16.63 -0.60 -7.68
CA GLY A 46 -15.87 -1.46 -6.77
C GLY A 46 -15.95 -0.98 -5.33
N THR A 47 -15.46 -1.82 -4.43
CA THR A 47 -15.23 -1.48 -3.03
C THR A 47 -13.75 -1.66 -2.71
N VAL A 48 -13.10 -0.60 -2.23
CA VAL A 48 -11.72 -0.67 -1.73
C VAL A 48 -11.73 -0.73 -0.20
N THR A 49 -10.95 -1.64 0.36
CA THR A 49 -10.62 -1.66 1.79
C THR A 49 -9.14 -1.36 1.96
N LEU A 50 -8.83 -0.35 2.77
CA LEU A 50 -7.49 -0.06 3.26
C LEU A 50 -7.41 -0.40 4.75
N LYS A 51 -6.36 -1.11 5.15
CA LYS A 51 -6.09 -1.41 6.56
C LYS A 51 -4.64 -1.10 6.90
N LEU A 52 -4.42 -0.11 7.76
CA LEU A 52 -3.09 0.28 8.22
C LEU A 52 -2.43 -0.89 8.97
N ASN A 53 -1.26 -1.28 8.50
CA ASN A 53 -0.37 -2.19 9.18
C ASN A 53 0.58 -1.37 10.07
N LYS A 54 0.18 -1.15 11.33
CA LYS A 54 0.95 -0.35 12.30
C LYS A 54 2.34 -0.92 12.59
N THR A 55 2.54 -2.24 12.48
CA THR A 55 3.84 -2.87 12.76
C THR A 55 4.82 -2.69 11.61
N GLN A 56 4.32 -2.40 10.40
CA GLN A 56 5.12 -2.11 9.20
C GLN A 56 5.13 -0.63 8.81
N SER A 57 4.47 0.23 9.62
CA SER A 57 4.43 1.68 9.41
C SER A 57 5.45 2.37 10.32
N THR A 58 6.15 3.37 9.79
CA THR A 58 7.26 4.03 10.50
C THR A 58 7.35 5.51 10.15
N GLY A 59 7.45 6.36 11.16
CA GLY A 59 7.47 7.82 10.98
C GLY A 59 6.31 8.29 10.08
N LYS A 60 6.63 9.00 9.00
CA LYS A 60 5.63 9.52 8.04
C LYS A 60 5.09 8.48 7.05
N TYR A 61 5.69 7.29 6.98
CA TYR A 61 5.35 6.27 5.98
C TYR A 61 4.31 5.29 6.54
N GLY A 62 3.19 5.16 5.84
CA GLY A 62 2.14 4.19 6.17
C GLY A 62 2.19 2.97 5.26
N ALA A 63 2.11 1.77 5.82
CA ALA A 63 1.95 0.53 5.09
C ALA A 63 0.51 0.03 5.26
N TYR A 64 -0.14 -0.38 4.17
CA TYR A 64 -1.53 -0.80 4.19
C TYR A 64 -1.72 -2.13 3.48
N ASP A 65 -2.54 -3.00 4.07
CA ASP A 65 -3.19 -4.06 3.29
C ASP A 65 -4.24 -3.39 2.41
N PHE A 66 -4.24 -3.73 1.12
CA PHE A 66 -5.20 -3.25 0.13
C PHE A 66 -6.06 -4.42 -0.35
N LYS A 67 -7.36 -4.16 -0.53
CA LYS A 67 -8.26 -5.09 -1.20
C LYS A 67 -9.26 -4.31 -2.03
N LEU A 68 -9.34 -4.61 -3.32
CA LEU A 68 -10.39 -4.15 -4.22
C LEU A 68 -11.34 -5.32 -4.52
N GLU A 69 -12.64 -5.06 -4.44
CA GLU A 69 -13.70 -6.00 -4.79
C GLU A 69 -14.55 -5.39 -5.90
N VAL A 70 -14.62 -6.05 -7.06
CA VAL A 70 -15.37 -5.58 -8.23
C VAL A 70 -16.45 -6.62 -8.55
N PRO A 71 -17.75 -6.30 -8.34
CA PRO A 71 -18.84 -7.22 -8.65
C PRO A 71 -18.80 -7.66 -10.12
N GLY A 72 -18.80 -8.98 -10.34
CA GLY A 72 -18.74 -9.59 -11.67
C GLY A 72 -17.32 -9.84 -12.20
N PHE A 73 -16.28 -9.26 -11.59
CA PHE A 73 -14.87 -9.40 -12.02
C PHE A 73 -14.05 -10.21 -11.02
N GLY A 74 -14.11 -9.84 -9.74
CA GLY A 74 -13.45 -10.61 -8.69
C GLY A 74 -12.88 -9.77 -7.54
N VAL A 75 -11.92 -10.37 -6.84
CA VAL A 75 -11.25 -9.79 -5.68
C VAL A 75 -9.77 -9.62 -6.00
N TYR A 76 -9.28 -8.41 -5.77
CA TYR A 76 -7.93 -7.96 -6.05
C TYR A 76 -7.23 -7.58 -4.74
N PRO A 77 -6.62 -8.55 -4.02
CA PRO A 77 -5.73 -8.23 -2.91
C PRO A 77 -4.48 -7.49 -3.38
N GLY A 78 -3.82 -6.82 -2.44
CA GLY A 78 -2.52 -6.20 -2.64
C GLY A 78 -2.10 -5.38 -1.43
N GLU A 79 -1.30 -4.36 -1.68
CA GLU A 79 -0.69 -3.53 -0.65
C GLU A 79 -0.55 -2.09 -1.11
N ALA A 80 -0.44 -1.17 -0.14
CA ALA A 80 -0.12 0.21 -0.44
C ALA A 80 0.95 0.78 0.51
N ALA A 81 1.85 1.57 -0.05
CA ALA A 81 2.77 2.42 0.70
C ALA A 81 2.32 3.88 0.56
N ALA A 82 2.25 4.59 1.69
CA ALA A 82 1.79 5.96 1.74
C ALA A 82 2.88 6.91 2.25
N GLU A 83 2.96 8.09 1.62
CA GLU A 83 3.73 9.23 2.12
C GLU A 83 2.87 10.48 1.98
N GLY A 84 2.56 11.14 3.11
CA GLY A 84 1.67 12.30 3.12
C GLY A 84 0.27 11.93 2.63
N ASP A 85 -0.15 12.51 1.51
CA ASP A 85 -1.44 12.27 0.85
C ASP A 85 -1.35 11.34 -0.37
N LYS A 86 -0.16 10.81 -0.67
CA LYS A 86 0.08 9.94 -1.83
C LYS A 86 0.16 8.48 -1.42
N LEU A 87 -0.39 7.61 -2.26
CA LEU A 87 -0.33 6.16 -2.11
C LEU A 87 0.22 5.54 -3.39
N ALA A 88 1.23 4.69 -3.27
CA ALA A 88 1.61 3.72 -4.29
C ALA A 88 0.95 2.39 -3.93
N ILE A 89 0.25 1.77 -4.88
CA ILE A 89 -0.62 0.62 -4.65
C ILE A 89 -0.22 -0.47 -5.62
N HIS A 90 0.00 -1.70 -5.14
CA HIS A 90 0.01 -2.88 -5.98
C HIS A 90 -1.28 -3.67 -5.73
N PHE A 91 -1.80 -4.32 -6.77
CA PHE A 91 -3.01 -5.13 -6.70
C PHE A 91 -2.99 -6.21 -7.78
N GLY A 92 -3.66 -7.33 -7.53
CA GLY A 92 -3.82 -8.38 -8.55
C GLY A 92 -4.98 -9.30 -8.25
N LEU A 93 -5.66 -9.76 -9.30
CA LEU A 93 -6.81 -10.66 -9.21
C LEU A 93 -6.41 -11.95 -8.49
N ASN A 94 -7.19 -12.34 -7.49
CA ASN A 94 -6.98 -13.56 -6.71
C ASN A 94 -7.42 -14.81 -7.50
N GLN A 95 -6.72 -15.08 -8.60
CA GLN A 95 -6.90 -16.24 -9.46
C GLN A 95 -5.52 -16.76 -9.88
N PRO A 96 -5.29 -18.09 -9.86
CA PRO A 96 -4.03 -18.67 -10.29
C PRO A 96 -3.67 -18.27 -11.73
N ASN A 97 -2.40 -17.91 -11.95
CA ASN A 97 -1.84 -17.54 -13.26
C ASN A 97 -2.52 -16.33 -13.93
N SER A 98 -3.23 -15.49 -13.17
CA SER A 98 -3.83 -14.27 -13.72
C SER A 98 -2.75 -13.23 -14.06
N GLN A 99 -2.86 -12.66 -15.26
CA GLN A 99 -2.09 -11.48 -15.67
C GLN A 99 -2.81 -10.17 -15.32
N ASP A 100 -3.96 -10.26 -14.66
CA ASP A 100 -4.76 -9.13 -14.19
C ASP A 100 -4.21 -8.60 -12.86
N HIS A 101 -3.09 -7.88 -12.96
CA HIS A 101 -2.42 -7.24 -11.84
C HIS A 101 -1.66 -6.01 -12.29
N GLY A 102 -1.46 -5.06 -11.38
CA GLY A 102 -0.87 -3.78 -11.73
C GLY A 102 -0.40 -2.95 -10.57
N THR A 103 0.02 -1.74 -10.90
CA THR A 103 0.45 -0.72 -9.96
C THR A 103 -0.37 0.54 -10.17
N GLY A 104 -0.81 1.16 -9.08
CA GLY A 104 -1.50 2.42 -9.08
C GLY A 104 -0.81 3.48 -8.25
N ILE A 105 -1.06 4.74 -8.62
CA ILE A 105 -0.77 5.90 -7.80
C ILE A 105 -2.09 6.58 -7.46
N ALA A 106 -2.27 6.91 -6.19
CA ALA A 106 -3.46 7.61 -5.71
C ALA A 106 -3.09 8.84 -4.88
N THR A 107 -4.01 9.81 -4.86
CA THR A 107 -3.94 10.98 -3.96
C THR A 107 -5.21 11.04 -3.12
N ILE A 108 -5.06 10.97 -1.80
CA ILE A 108 -6.16 11.09 -0.82
C ILE A 108 -6.36 12.56 -0.43
N LYS A 109 -7.63 12.98 -0.35
CA LYS A 109 -8.01 14.28 0.23
C LYS A 109 -9.39 14.19 0.85
N LYS A 110 -9.77 15.19 1.66
CA LYS A 110 -11.17 15.36 2.04
C LYS A 110 -11.96 15.95 0.87
N ASN A 111 -13.11 15.36 0.56
CA ASN A 111 -14.04 15.91 -0.42
C ASN A 111 -14.83 17.10 0.19
N LYS A 112 -15.73 17.71 -0.59
CA LYS A 112 -16.57 18.84 -0.14
C LYS A 112 -17.48 18.50 1.05
N GLN A 113 -17.75 17.23 1.29
CA GLN A 113 -18.55 16.73 2.42
C GLN A 113 -17.67 16.34 3.63
N GLY A 114 -16.36 16.60 3.58
CA GLY A 114 -15.41 16.27 4.64
C GLY A 114 -14.99 14.79 4.71
N LYS A 115 -15.50 13.94 3.81
CA LYS A 115 -15.15 12.51 3.73
C LYS A 115 -13.80 12.32 3.04
N LEU A 116 -12.99 11.37 3.51
CA LEU A 116 -11.79 10.95 2.78
C LEU A 116 -12.19 10.39 1.41
N ALA A 117 -11.48 10.81 0.39
CA ALA A 117 -11.68 10.38 -0.98
C ALA A 117 -10.33 10.32 -1.70
N PHE A 118 -10.19 9.43 -2.67
CA PHE A 118 -9.02 9.41 -3.54
C PHE A 118 -9.37 9.20 -5.00
N THR A 119 -8.45 9.62 -5.84
CA THR A 119 -8.40 9.21 -7.25
C THR A 119 -7.16 8.37 -7.46
N LYS A 120 -7.31 7.21 -8.11
CA LYS A 120 -6.23 6.29 -8.49
C LYS A 120 -6.09 6.31 -10.01
N TYR A 121 -4.86 6.40 -10.51
CA TYR A 121 -4.50 5.93 -11.85
C TYR A 121 -3.75 4.61 -11.69
N TYR A 122 -4.00 3.63 -12.55
CA TYR A 122 -3.26 2.37 -12.54
C TYR A 122 -2.82 1.93 -13.93
N TYR A 123 -1.80 1.08 -13.94
CA TYR A 123 -1.27 0.42 -15.13
C TYR A 123 -1.04 -1.07 -14.83
N GLU A 124 -1.48 -1.91 -15.76
CA GLU A 124 -1.38 -3.38 -15.70
C GLU A 124 -0.63 -3.83 -16.97
N PRO A 125 0.68 -4.10 -16.87
CA PRO A 125 1.50 -4.33 -18.06
C PRO A 125 1.17 -5.63 -18.80
N GLU A 126 0.64 -6.63 -18.10
CA GLU A 126 0.42 -7.97 -18.66
C GLU A 126 -1.04 -8.25 -19.02
N TYR A 127 -1.99 -7.46 -18.49
CA TYR A 127 -3.40 -7.67 -18.75
C TYR A 127 -3.72 -7.36 -20.22
N LYS A 128 -4.08 -8.39 -20.99
CA LYS A 128 -4.45 -8.28 -22.42
C LYS A 128 -3.41 -7.54 -23.28
N GLY A 129 -2.13 -7.67 -22.94
CA GLY A 129 -1.04 -6.98 -23.66
C GLY A 129 -0.81 -5.53 -23.23
N GLY A 130 -1.38 -5.13 -22.09
CA GLY A 130 -1.24 -3.80 -21.50
C GLY A 130 -2.61 -3.16 -21.26
N ASN A 131 -2.80 -2.63 -20.06
CA ASN A 131 -4.04 -1.97 -19.66
C ASN A 131 -3.78 -0.84 -18.67
N TYR A 132 -4.75 0.07 -18.55
CA TYR A 132 -4.73 1.15 -17.59
C TYR A 132 -6.16 1.58 -17.26
N GLY A 133 -6.30 2.30 -16.17
CA GLY A 133 -7.59 2.88 -15.83
C GLY A 133 -7.50 3.88 -14.71
N THR A 134 -8.67 4.37 -14.32
CA THR A 134 -8.80 5.32 -13.22
C THR A 134 -9.92 4.91 -12.28
N GLU A 135 -9.77 5.23 -11.00
CA GLU A 135 -10.81 5.06 -9.99
C GLU A 135 -11.00 6.35 -9.21
N ALA A 136 -12.26 6.64 -8.86
CA ALA A 136 -12.62 7.65 -7.88
C ALA A 136 -13.34 6.95 -6.72
N CYS A 137 -12.81 7.12 -5.51
CA CYS A 137 -13.25 6.41 -4.33
C CYS A 137 -13.59 7.37 -3.19
N VAL A 138 -14.66 7.09 -2.44
CA VAL A 138 -15.11 7.89 -1.29
C VAL A 138 -15.33 6.97 -0.10
N LYS A 139 -14.78 7.33 1.06
CA LYS A 139 -14.92 6.57 2.31
C LYS A 139 -16.38 6.56 2.75
N LYS A 140 -16.87 5.38 3.18
CA LYS A 140 -18.22 5.19 3.72
C LYS A 140 -18.42 6.05 4.98
#